data_AF-A0A5B0FJF4-F1
#
_entry.id   AF-A0A5B0FJF4-F1
#
_cell.length_a   1.000
_cell.length_b   1.000
_cell.length_c   1.000
_cell.angle_alpha   90.00
_cell.angle_beta   90.00
_cell.angle_gamma   90.00
#
_symmetry.space_group_name_H-M   'P 1'
#
loop_
_entity.id
_entity.type
_entity.pdbx_description
1 polymer ?
#
loop_
_entity_poly.entity_id
_entity_poly.type
_entity_poly.pdbx_seq_one_letter_code
_entity_poly.pdbx_strand_id
1 'polypeptide(L)' 'MANQALTEQDETIKAFFRTDGASEMVESLHYMVESFLFSTDLENITPEMRVHIVNQLGVATLLAKLGK' A
#
# COMPACT_ATOMS: atom_id res chain seq x y z
N MET A 1 -8.02 10.88 24.26
CA MET A 1 -8.38 9.58 23.66
C MET A 1 -8.03 9.54 22.16
N ALA A 2 -8.51 10.44 21.30
CA ALA A 2 -8.16 10.45 19.86
C ALA A 2 -6.65 10.58 19.56
N ASN A 3 -5.91 11.37 20.35
CA ASN A 3 -4.48 11.59 20.15
C ASN A 3 -3.61 10.35 20.46
N GLN A 4 -4.12 9.44 21.30
CA GLN A 4 -3.40 8.26 21.75
C GLN A 4 -3.51 7.14 20.71
N ALA A 5 -4.69 6.96 20.12
CA ALA A 5 -4.93 6.07 18.98
C ALA A 5 -4.12 6.49 17.74
N LEU A 6 -4.01 7.79 17.45
CA LEU A 6 -3.17 8.30 16.35
C LEU A 6 -1.68 8.03 16.60
N THR A 7 -1.22 8.11 17.85
CA THR A 7 0.17 7.85 18.21
C THR A 7 0.49 6.36 18.08
N GLU A 8 -0.39 5.48 18.53
CA GLU A 8 -0.25 4.02 18.37
C GLU A 8 -0.24 3.59 16.89
N GLN A 9 -1.06 4.23 16.07
CA GLN A 9 -1.09 3.99 14.64
C GLN A 9 0.21 4.42 13.96
N ASP A 10 0.75 5.60 14.31
CA ASP A 10 2.04 6.10 13.81
C ASP A 10 3.22 5.20 14.24
N GLU A 11 3.23 4.71 15.49
CA GLU A 11 4.26 3.76 15.94
C GLU A 11 4.16 2.41 15.21
N THR A 12 2.95 1.92 14.96
CA THR A 12 2.72 0.69 14.19
C THR A 12 3.23 0.83 12.76
N ILE A 13 2.93 1.97 12.11
CA ILE A 13 3.41 2.30 10.77
C ILE A 13 4.95 2.39 10.75
N LYS A 14 5.55 3.03 11.74
CA LYS A 14 7.03 3.13 11.86
C LYS A 14 7.69 1.78 12.11
N ALA A 15 7.09 0.92 12.94
CA ALA A 15 7.60 -0.41 13.21
C ALA A 15 7.52 -1.31 11.97
N PHE A 16 6.41 -1.25 11.25
CA PHE A 16 6.23 -1.90 9.95
C PHE A 16 7.35 -1.47 8.98
N PHE A 17 7.62 -0.17 8.89
CA PHE A 17 8.65 0.40 8.03
C PHE A 17 10.10 0.25 8.52
N ARG A 18 10.35 -0.37 9.69
CA ARG A 18 11.71 -0.66 10.17
C ARG A 18 12.18 -2.08 9.88
N THR A 19 11.25 -2.96 9.54
CA THR A 19 11.52 -4.41 9.44
C THR A 19 11.87 -4.83 8.01
N ASP A 20 11.31 -4.10 7.04
CA ASP A 20 11.33 -4.45 5.62
C ASP A 20 12.14 -3.43 4.81
N GLY A 21 12.96 -3.91 3.86
CA GLY A 21 13.62 -3.05 2.89
C GLY A 21 12.61 -2.30 2.02
N ALA A 22 12.99 -1.17 1.42
CA ALA A 22 12.08 -0.35 0.62
C ALA A 22 11.29 -1.14 -0.43
N SER A 23 11.87 -2.18 -1.03
CA SER A 23 11.16 -3.06 -1.96
C SER A 23 10.07 -3.90 -1.29
N GLU A 24 10.33 -4.45 -0.09
CA GLU A 24 9.40 -5.29 0.68
C GLU A 24 8.21 -4.46 1.20
N MET A 25 8.48 -3.21 1.61
CA MET A 25 7.42 -2.25 1.94
C MET A 25 6.49 -1.95 0.77
N VAL A 26 7.08 -1.69 -0.41
CA VAL A 26 6.31 -1.36 -1.61
C VAL A 26 5.54 -2.57 -2.11
N GLU A 27 6.07 -3.79 -1.97
CA GLU A 27 5.34 -5.03 -2.23
C GLU A 27 4.15 -5.21 -1.28
N SER A 28 4.33 -4.96 0.01
CA SER A 28 3.24 -5.06 0.98
C SER A 28 2.15 -4.02 0.72
N LEU A 29 2.54 -2.79 0.37
CA LEU A 29 1.60 -1.73 -0.03
C LEU A 29 0.86 -2.09 -1.32
N HIS A 30 1.56 -2.66 -2.32
CA HIS A 30 0.94 -3.16 -3.53
C HIS A 30 -0.15 -4.18 -3.20
N TYR A 31 0.17 -5.20 -2.40
CA TYR A 31 -0.76 -6.25 -2.03
C TYR A 31 -2.01 -5.72 -1.29
N MET A 32 -1.83 -4.78 -0.36
CA MET A 32 -2.95 -4.16 0.36
C MET A 32 -3.86 -3.35 -0.56
N VAL A 33 -3.28 -2.56 -1.47
CA VAL A 33 -4.06 -1.74 -2.38
C VAL A 33 -4.78 -2.60 -3.42
N GLU A 34 -4.15 -3.64 -3.97
CA GLU A 34 -4.83 -4.62 -4.82
C GLU A 34 -6.00 -5.27 -4.09
N SER A 35 -5.77 -5.77 -2.87
CA SER A 35 -6.81 -6.42 -2.07
C SER A 35 -8.01 -5.49 -1.81
N PHE A 36 -7.74 -4.22 -1.54
CA PHE A 36 -8.79 -3.20 -1.39
C PHE A 36 -9.53 -2.94 -2.70
N LEU A 37 -8.80 -2.77 -3.82
CA LEU A 37 -9.38 -2.51 -5.13
C LEU A 37 -10.25 -3.65 -5.64
N PHE A 38 -9.93 -4.89 -5.28
CA PHE A 38 -10.70 -6.08 -5.67
C PHE A 38 -11.73 -6.54 -4.62
N SER A 39 -11.91 -5.77 -3.53
CA SER A 39 -13.00 -6.02 -2.59
C SER A 39 -14.37 -5.73 -3.21
N THR A 40 -15.41 -6.39 -2.71
CA THR A 40 -16.79 -6.31 -3.24
C THR A 40 -17.47 -4.98 -2.95
N ASP A 41 -16.96 -4.21 -2.00
CA ASP A 41 -17.68 -3.07 -1.40
C ASP A 41 -17.14 -1.72 -1.89
N LEU A 42 -16.37 -1.72 -2.99
CA LEU A 42 -15.80 -0.51 -3.57
C LEU A 42 -16.81 0.22 -4.47
N GLU A 43 -17.43 1.25 -3.90
CA GLU A 43 -18.22 2.21 -4.67
C GLU A 43 -17.33 3.27 -5.34
N ASN A 44 -17.80 3.85 -6.44
CA ASN A 44 -17.15 4.98 -7.15
C ASN A 44 -15.80 4.69 -7.82
N ILE A 45 -15.40 3.42 -7.98
CA ILE A 45 -14.22 3.04 -8.78
C ILE A 45 -14.64 2.15 -9.95
N THR A 46 -14.43 2.65 -11.17
CA THR A 46 -14.68 1.89 -12.38
C THR A 46 -13.63 0.79 -12.58
N PRO A 47 -13.93 -0.27 -13.35
CA PRO A 47 -12.96 -1.30 -13.69
C PRO A 47 -11.67 -0.73 -14.31
N GLU A 48 -11.78 0.28 -15.18
CA GLU A 48 -10.64 0.93 -15.83
C GLU A 48 -9.75 1.66 -14.82
N MET A 49 -10.34 2.31 -13.82
CA MET A 49 -9.59 2.94 -12.73
C MET A 49 -8.82 1.90 -11.91
N ARG A 50 -9.40 0.72 -11.63
CA ARG A 50 -8.69 -0.36 -10.92
C ARG A 50 -7.46 -0.81 -11.71
N VAL A 51 -7.65 -1.11 -13.00
CA VAL A 51 -6.56 -1.55 -13.89
C VAL A 51 -5.46 -0.49 -13.94
N HIS A 52 -5.83 0.79 -14.05
CA HIS A 52 -4.86 1.88 -14.06
C HIS A 52 -4.04 1.94 -12.76
N ILE A 53 -4.71 1.87 -11.60
CA ILE A 53 -4.04 1.94 -10.29
C ILE A 53 -3.10 0.74 -10.09
N VAL A 54 -3.54 -0.48 -10.41
CA VAL A 54 -2.70 -1.69 -10.33
C VAL A 54 -1.46 -1.58 -11.22
N ASN A 55 -1.61 -1.06 -12.44
CA ASN A 55 -0.47 -0.84 -13.33
C ASN A 55 0.54 0.17 -12.75
N GLN A 56 0.07 1.27 -12.14
CA GLN A 56 0.95 2.23 -11.48
C GLN A 56 1.68 1.63 -10.27
N LEU A 57 1.00 0.78 -9.48
CA LEU A 57 1.62 0.04 -8.38
C LEU A 57 2.69 -0.93 -8.88
N GLY A 58 2.44 -1.64 -9.99
CA GLY A 58 3.42 -2.50 -10.63
C GLY A 58 4.70 -1.76 -11.03
N VAL A 59 4.57 -0.55 -11.59
CA VAL A 59 5.71 0.32 -11.92
C VAL A 59 6.45 0.77 -10.66
N ALA A 60 5.74 1.17 -9.61
CA ALA A 60 6.34 1.58 -8.34
C ALA A 60 7.12 0.41 -7.68
N THR A 61 6.57 -0.80 -7.68
CA THR A 61 7.25 -2.02 -7.20
C THR A 61 8.50 -2.32 -8.02
N LEU A 62 8.43 -2.19 -9.35
CA LEU A 62 9.59 -2.40 -10.22
C LEU A 62 10.70 -1.39 -9.90
N LEU A 63 10.39 -0.10 -9.79
CA LEU A 63 11.36 0.95 -9.44
C LEU A 63 11.97 0.70 -8.05
N ALA A 64 11.16 0.31 -7.07
CA ALA A 64 11.64 0.00 -5.72
C ALA A 64 12.57 -1.22 -5.68
N LYS A 65 12.44 -2.16 -6.62
CA LYS A 65 13.36 -3.29 -6.79
C LYS A 65 14.64 -2.93 -7.54
N LEU A 66 14.57 -1.99 -8.48
CA LEU A 66 15.72 -1.49 -9.26
C LEU A 66 16.60 -0.52 -8.48
N GLY A 67 16.06 0.16 -7.47
CA GLY A 67 16.82 1.02 -6.55
C GLY A 67 17.62 0.26 -5.48
N LYS A 68 17.70 -1.08 -5.58
CA LYS A 68 18.62 -1.93 -4.81
C LYS A 68 19.99 -2.00 -5.50
#